data_AF-A0A7Y5FJ48-F1
#
_entry.id   AF-A0A7Y5FJ48-F1
#
_cell.length_a   1.000
_cell.length_b   1.000
_cell.length_c   1.000
_cell.angle_alpha   90.00
_cell.angle_beta   90.00
_cell.angle_gamma   90.00
#
_symmetry.space_group_name_H-M   'P 1'
#
loop_
_entity.id
_entity.type
_entity.pdbx_description
1 polymer ?
#
loop_
_entity_poly.entity_id
_entity_poly.type
_entity_poly.pdbx_seq_one_letter_code
_entity_poly.pdbx_strand_id
1 'polypeptide(L)'
;MASPEKIKHLRELKQKALAGGGEKRVQQQHDKGKLTARERLELLLDEGSFHELGMLVQHRSRDFGLDKQKFLGDGVVTGYGRIEGRLVYLFSQDFTVL
;
A
#
# COMPACT_ATOMS: atom_id res chain seq x y z
N MET A 1 -14.52 -21.85 11.66
CA MET A 1 -14.26 -21.41 10.27
C MET A 1 -14.58 -19.92 10.16
N ALA A 2 -13.83 -19.13 9.39
CA ALA A 2 -14.11 -17.71 9.21
C ALA A 2 -15.44 -17.50 8.45
N SER A 3 -16.28 -16.57 8.91
CA SER A 3 -17.55 -16.23 8.23
C SER A 3 -17.27 -15.73 6.80
N PRO A 4 -18.01 -16.19 5.79
CA PRO A 4 -17.88 -15.70 4.41
C PRO A 4 -17.96 -14.16 4.29
N GLU A 5 -18.78 -13.52 5.11
CA GLU A 5 -18.93 -12.07 5.15
C GLU A 5 -17.65 -11.37 5.62
N LYS A 6 -16.98 -11.91 6.65
CA LYS A 6 -15.71 -11.36 7.16
C LYS A 6 -14.60 -11.47 6.11
N ILE A 7 -14.58 -12.56 5.34
CA ILE A 7 -13.63 -12.75 4.25
C ILE A 7 -13.88 -11.73 3.13
N LYS A 8 -15.15 -11.52 2.76
CA LYS A 8 -15.54 -10.51 1.78
C LYS A 8 -15.09 -9.12 2.22
N HIS A 9 -15.38 -8.74 3.46
CA HIS A 9 -14.98 -7.46 4.03
C HIS A 9 -13.45 -7.26 4.02
N LEU A 10 -12.69 -8.29 4.40
CA LEU A 10 -11.22 -8.24 4.34
C LEU A 10 -10.73 -8.00 2.90
N ARG A 11 -11.32 -8.67 1.90
CA ARG A 11 -10.95 -8.48 0.49
C ARG A 11 -11.24 -7.05 0.03
N GLU A 12 -12.39 -6.49 0.41
CA GLU A 12 -12.74 -5.10 0.11
C GLU A 12 -11.74 -4.11 0.73
N LEU A 13 -11.33 -4.32 1.98
CA LEU A 13 -10.30 -3.50 2.63
C LEU A 13 -8.96 -3.58 1.91
N LYS A 14 -8.54 -4.79 1.49
CA LYS A 14 -7.30 -4.96 0.73
C LYS A 14 -7.37 -4.22 -0.61
N GLN A 15 -8.48 -4.31 -1.34
CA GLN A 15 -8.65 -3.57 -2.60
C GLN A 15 -8.58 -2.05 -2.41
N LYS A 16 -9.19 -1.54 -1.32
CA LYS A 16 -9.07 -0.11 -0.97
C LYS A 16 -7.64 0.30 -0.65
N ALA A 17 -6.87 -0.54 0.04
CA ALA A 17 -5.46 -0.26 0.35
C ALA A 17 -4.57 -0.27 -0.91
N LEU A 18 -4.86 -1.16 -1.88
CA LEU A 18 -4.15 -1.21 -3.15
C LEU A 18 -4.37 0.03 -4.02
N ALA A 19 -5.51 0.71 -3.87
CA ALA A 19 -5.80 1.94 -4.58
C ALA A 19 -4.97 3.16 -4.12
N GLY A 20 -4.29 3.08 -2.97
CA GLY A 20 -3.46 4.16 -2.43
C GLY A 20 -4.25 5.47 -2.26
N GLY A 21 -3.71 6.55 -2.84
CA GLY A 21 -4.36 7.87 -2.90
C GLY A 21 -5.55 7.99 -3.87
N GLY A 22 -5.92 6.91 -4.56
CA GLY A 22 -6.97 6.86 -5.58
C GLY A 22 -6.46 7.11 -7.00
N GLU A 23 -7.26 6.68 -7.97
CA GLU A 23 -6.90 6.65 -9.41
C GLU A 23 -6.39 7.99 -9.92
N LYS A 24 -7.02 9.10 -9.53
CA LYS A 24 -6.61 10.45 -9.97
C LYS A 24 -5.17 10.79 -9.55
N ARG A 25 -4.76 10.42 -8.33
CA ARG A 25 -3.40 10.72 -7.83
C ARG A 25 -2.37 9.74 -8.38
N VAL A 26 -2.76 8.49 -8.61
CA VAL A 26 -1.94 7.50 -9.31
C VAL A 26 -1.65 7.99 -10.74
N GLN A 27 -2.66 8.43 -11.47
CA GLN A 27 -2.48 8.98 -12.82
C GLN A 27 -1.53 10.18 -12.82
N GLN A 28 -1.70 11.13 -11.88
CA GLN A 28 -0.79 12.28 -11.75
C GLN A 28 0.67 11.89 -11.47
N GLN A 29 0.90 10.75 -10.80
CA GLN A 29 2.24 10.24 -10.57
C GLN A 29 2.83 9.68 -11.88
N HIS A 30 2.04 8.91 -12.64
CA HIS A 30 2.43 8.37 -13.94
C HIS A 30 2.66 9.47 -14.98
N ASP A 31 1.83 10.52 -15.00
CA ASP A 31 1.97 11.69 -15.89
C ASP A 31 3.30 12.42 -15.65
N LYS A 32 3.88 12.31 -14.45
CA LYS A 32 5.20 12.83 -14.10
C LYS A 32 6.35 11.88 -14.48
N GLY A 33 6.06 10.76 -15.13
CA GLY A 33 7.03 9.71 -15.45
C GLY A 33 7.50 8.93 -14.21
N LYS A 34 6.73 8.95 -13.11
CA LYS A 34 7.09 8.27 -11.86
C LYS A 34 6.20 7.06 -11.65
N LEU A 35 6.79 6.00 -11.11
CA LEU A 35 6.04 4.84 -10.63
C LEU A 35 5.41 5.10 -9.26
N THR A 36 4.36 4.35 -8.93
CA THR A 36 3.77 4.26 -7.60
C THR A 36 4.70 3.54 -6.62
N ALA A 37 4.37 3.57 -5.32
CA ALA A 37 5.16 2.88 -4.31
C ALA A 37 5.26 1.37 -4.57
N ARG A 38 4.15 0.74 -4.98
CA ARG A 38 4.06 -0.72 -5.21
C ARG A 38 4.71 -1.15 -6.52
N GLU A 39 4.52 -0.39 -7.59
CA GLU A 39 5.17 -0.65 -8.88
C GLU A 39 6.70 -0.67 -8.74
N ARG A 40 7.28 0.22 -7.92
CA ARG A 40 8.73 0.20 -7.64
C ARG A 40 9.18 -1.09 -6.95
N LEU A 41 8.36 -1.62 -6.03
CA LEU A 41 8.68 -2.85 -5.31
C LEU A 41 8.56 -4.07 -6.21
N GLU A 42 7.54 -4.09 -7.07
CA GLU A 42 7.33 -5.14 -8.07
C GLU A 42 8.49 -5.21 -9.07
N LEU A 43 9.08 -4.07 -9.45
CA LEU A 43 10.27 -4.04 -10.31
C LEU A 43 11.57 -4.43 -9.60
N LEU A 44 11.70 -4.13 -8.30
CA LEU A 44 12.93 -4.35 -7.55
C LEU A 44 13.07 -5.78 -7.04
N LEU A 45 11.97 -6.38 -6.60
CA LEU A 45 11.95 -7.69 -5.97
C LEU A 45 11.76 -8.81 -6.99
N ASP A 46 12.25 -9.99 -6.64
CA ASP A 46 11.95 -11.22 -7.38
C ASP A 46 10.43 -11.41 -7.46
N GLU A 47 9.93 -11.81 -8.63
CA GLU A 47 8.49 -11.95 -8.90
C GLU A 47 7.79 -12.83 -7.84
N GLY A 48 6.67 -12.34 -7.32
CA GLY A 48 5.86 -13.05 -6.32
C GLY A 48 6.50 -13.18 -4.93
N SER A 49 7.68 -12.62 -4.69
CA SER A 49 8.39 -12.74 -3.41
C SER A 49 7.94 -11.74 -2.34
N PHE A 50 7.22 -10.67 -2.72
CA PHE A 50 6.87 -9.59 -1.79
C PHE A 50 5.78 -10.00 -0.79
N HIS A 51 6.09 -9.82 0.49
CA HIS A 51 5.17 -9.98 1.61
C HIS A 51 5.00 -8.65 2.33
N GLU A 52 3.81 -8.07 2.19
CA GLU A 52 3.50 -6.79 2.78
C GLU A 52 3.11 -6.88 4.26
N LEU A 53 3.62 -5.94 5.04
CA LEU A 53 3.30 -5.71 6.44
C LEU A 53 2.55 -4.39 6.58
N GLY A 54 1.59 -4.34 7.50
CA GLY A 54 0.91 -3.09 7.86
C GLY A 54 -0.07 -2.54 6.81
N MET A 55 -0.42 -3.29 5.75
CA MET A 55 -1.31 -2.85 4.67
C MET A 55 -2.60 -2.14 5.15
N LEU A 56 -3.17 -2.56 6.28
CA LEU A 56 -4.44 -2.05 6.80
C LEU A 56 -4.28 -1.06 7.97
N VAL A 57 -3.06 -0.61 8.26
CA VAL A 57 -2.79 0.40 9.29
C VAL A 57 -3.35 1.76 8.87
N GLN A 58 -3.79 2.56 9.84
CA GLN A 58 -4.25 3.93 9.66
C GLN A 58 -3.67 4.80 10.77
N HIS A 59 -3.34 6.08 10.48
CA HIS A 59 -3.04 7.03 11.54
C HIS A 59 -4.19 7.17 12.54
N ARG A 60 -3.84 7.58 13.77
CA ARG A 60 -4.78 7.80 14.87
C ARG A 60 -5.01 9.27 15.20
N SER A 61 -4.30 10.18 14.54
CA SER A 61 -4.48 11.63 14.74
C SER A 61 -5.89 12.07 14.36
N ARG A 62 -6.38 13.07 15.10
CA ARG A 62 -7.64 13.80 14.91
C ARG A 62 -7.41 15.29 14.68
N ASP A 63 -6.16 15.73 14.68
CA ASP A 63 -5.83 17.14 14.58
C ASP A 63 -6.11 17.65 13.17
N PHE A 64 -6.46 18.93 13.05
CA PHE A 64 -6.61 19.64 11.77
C PHE A 64 -7.55 18.95 10.74
N GLY A 65 -8.53 18.16 11.21
CA GLY A 65 -9.48 17.47 10.34
C GLY A 65 -8.96 16.17 9.71
N LEU A 66 -7.81 15.66 10.16
CA LEU A 66 -7.24 14.39 9.69
C LEU A 66 -8.12 13.19 10.04
N ASP A 67 -9.02 13.29 11.02
CA ASP A 67 -10.02 12.26 11.33
C ASP A 67 -10.92 11.91 10.13
N LYS A 68 -11.13 12.87 9.21
CA LYS A 68 -11.95 12.71 8.00
C LYS A 68 -11.19 12.13 6.81
N GLN A 69 -9.86 12.02 6.89
CA GLN A 69 -9.01 11.57 5.79
C GLN A 69 -8.20 10.33 6.20
N LYS A 70 -8.82 9.16 6.09
CA LYS A 70 -8.22 7.89 6.49
C LYS A 70 -7.78 7.09 5.27
N PHE A 71 -6.47 6.89 5.15
CA PHE A 71 -5.85 6.05 4.12
C PHE A 71 -5.30 4.78 4.77
N LEU A 72 -5.51 3.62 4.11
CA LEU A 72 -4.92 2.35 4.54
C LEU A 72 -3.45 2.30 4.13
N GLY A 73 -2.58 1.81 5.00
CA GLY A 73 -1.13 1.78 4.82
C GLY A 73 -0.41 3.07 5.25
N ASP A 74 -1.15 4.12 5.61
CA ASP A 74 -0.62 5.38 6.16
C ASP A 74 0.52 6.03 5.33
N GLY A 75 0.45 5.88 4.00
CA GLY A 75 1.39 6.49 3.05
C GLY A 75 2.74 5.79 2.93
N VAL A 76 2.90 4.59 3.49
CA VAL A 76 4.11 3.79 3.31
C VAL A 76 3.79 2.31 3.13
N VAL A 77 4.30 1.72 2.06
CA VAL A 77 4.25 0.27 1.85
C VAL A 77 5.49 -0.34 2.48
N THR A 78 5.32 -1.24 3.44
CA THR A 78 6.42 -1.90 4.17
C THR A 78 6.35 -3.40 4.00
N GLY A 79 7.49 -4.09 4.04
CA GLY A 79 7.50 -5.55 3.96
C GLY A 79 8.86 -6.16 3.75
N TYR A 80 8.84 -7.40 3.29
CA TYR A 80 10.04 -8.16 2.94
C TYR A 80 9.83 -8.93 1.65
N GLY A 81 10.92 -9.30 0.99
CA GLY A 81 10.90 -10.09 -0.24
C GLY A 81 12.28 -10.64 -0.56
N ARG A 82 12.52 -10.98 -1.82
CA ARG A 82 13.83 -11.47 -2.27
C ARG A 82 14.38 -10.59 -3.39
N ILE A 83 15.70 -10.43 -3.41
CA ILE A 83 16.46 -9.88 -4.55
C ILE A 83 17.54 -10.90 -4.86
N GLU A 84 17.51 -11.46 -6.07
CA GLU A 84 18.42 -12.54 -6.47
C GLU A 84 18.39 -13.71 -5.47
N GLY A 85 17.19 -14.07 -5.01
CA GLY A 85 16.95 -15.13 -4.03
C GLY A 85 17.28 -14.77 -2.57
N ARG A 86 17.88 -13.61 -2.30
CA ARG A 86 18.34 -13.20 -0.96
C ARG A 86 17.27 -12.39 -0.25
N LEU A 87 16.97 -12.74 1.01
CA LEU A 87 15.97 -12.04 1.83
C LEU A 87 16.37 -10.57 2.05
N VAL A 88 15.43 -9.66 1.80
CA VAL A 88 15.57 -8.23 2.07
C VAL A 88 14.32 -7.68 2.74
N TYR A 89 14.50 -6.66 3.58
CA TYR A 89 13.42 -5.86 4.17
C TYR A 89 13.46 -4.47 3.58
N LEU A 90 12.30 -3.90 3.27
CA LEU A 90 12.22 -2.61 2.59
C LEU A 90 10.93 -1.86 2.93
N PHE A 91 10.94 -0.58 2.54
CA PHE A 91 9.75 0.24 2.52
C PHE A 91 9.77 1.16 1.28
N SER A 92 8.59 1.58 0.84
CA SER A 92 8.40 2.52 -0.28
C SER A 92 7.31 3.51 0.08
N GLN A 93 7.66 4.79 0.16
CA GLN A 93 6.71 5.86 0.48
C GLN A 93 5.79 6.15 -0.70
N ASP A 94 4.50 6.26 -0.42
CA ASP A 94 3.44 6.50 -1.39
C ASP A 94 3.07 7.98 -1.46
N PHE A 95 3.59 8.65 -2.48
CA PHE A 95 3.35 10.07 -2.76
C PHE A 95 1.90 10.39 -3.15
N THR A 96 1.05 9.38 -3.33
CA THR A 96 -0.38 9.60 -3.60
C THR A 96 -1.19 9.77 -2.31
N VAL A 97 -0.63 9.43 -1.16
CA VAL A 97 -1.28 9.54 0.15
C VAL A 97 -0.75 10.76 0.91
N LEU A 98 -1.70 11.60 1.35
CA LEU A 98 -1.50 12.92 1.99
C LEU A 98 -0.66 13.90 1.16
#